data_AF-K7ZY86-F1
#
_entry.id   AF-K7ZY86-F1
#
_cell.length_a   1.000
_cell.length_b   1.000
_cell.length_c   1.000
_cell.angle_alpha   90.00
_cell.angle_beta   90.00
_cell.angle_gamma   90.00
#
_symmetry.space_group_name_H-M   'P 1'
#
loop_
_entity.id
_entity.type
_entity.pdbx_description
1 polymer ?
#
loop_
_entity_poly.entity_id
_entity_poly.type
_entity_poly.pdbx_seq_one_letter_code
_entity_poly.pdbx_strand_id
1 'polypeptide(L)'
;MKSQAVRNSARKARRQNMVILLAVVMMGTFSADEAKAGRITMSNPQEETTADGKHVCIYSNSIYTFTTVTRSQNCPYSKTFDTEDAE
;
A
#
# COMPACT_ATOMS: atom_id res chain seq x y z
N MET A 1 -40.52 38.75 -26.20
CA MET A 1 -40.01 37.36 -26.40
C MET A 1 -38.51 37.16 -26.12
N LYS A 2 -37.62 38.17 -26.19
CA LYS A 2 -36.15 37.97 -26.02
C LYS A 2 -35.66 37.67 -24.58
N SER A 3 -36.48 37.96 -23.58
CA SER A 3 -36.08 37.92 -22.15
C SER A 3 -36.08 36.51 -21.53
N GLN A 4 -36.83 35.55 -22.10
CA GLN A 4 -36.87 34.16 -21.63
C GLN A 4 -35.70 33.33 -22.16
N ALA A 5 -35.31 33.53 -23.42
CA ALA A 5 -34.16 32.85 -24.03
C ALA A 5 -32.85 33.18 -23.29
N VAL A 6 -32.63 34.46 -22.96
CA VAL A 6 -31.46 34.91 -22.19
C VAL A 6 -31.41 34.28 -20.79
N ARG A 7 -32.56 34.22 -20.10
CA ARG A 7 -32.69 33.57 -18.79
C ARG A 7 -32.44 32.06 -18.85
N ASN A 8 -32.89 31.40 -19.91
CA ASN A 8 -32.68 29.96 -20.10
C ASN A 8 -31.22 29.64 -20.44
N SER A 9 -30.54 30.46 -21.25
CA SER A 9 -29.10 30.33 -21.51
C SER A 9 -28.27 30.54 -20.25
N ALA A 10 -28.61 31.52 -19.41
CA ALA A 10 -27.94 31.76 -18.13
C ALA A 10 -28.16 30.59 -17.14
N ARG A 11 -29.36 29.98 -17.11
CA ARG A 11 -29.63 28.78 -16.31
C ARG A 11 -28.84 27.57 -16.81
N LYS A 12 -28.69 27.41 -18.12
CA LYS A 12 -27.88 26.34 -18.72
C LYS A 12 -26.40 26.51 -18.38
N ALA A 13 -25.87 27.73 -18.50
CA ALA A 13 -24.49 28.05 -18.13
C ALA A 13 -24.23 27.84 -16.63
N ARG A 14 -25.16 28.24 -15.76
CA ARG A 14 -25.06 27.98 -14.30
C ARG A 14 -25.06 26.49 -13.98
N ARG A 15 -25.95 25.71 -14.61
CA ARG A 15 -25.97 24.24 -14.46
C ARG A 15 -24.68 23.60 -14.98
N GLN A 16 -24.17 24.07 -16.12
CA GLN A 16 -22.95 23.55 -16.72
C GLN A 16 -21.71 23.85 -15.87
N ASN A 17 -21.57 25.08 -15.36
CA ASN A 17 -20.50 25.42 -14.41
C ASN A 17 -20.60 24.62 -13.11
N MET A 18 -21.81 24.37 -12.61
CA MET A 18 -22.02 23.55 -11.41
C MET A 18 -21.61 22.09 -11.64
N VAL A 19 -21.94 21.51 -12.81
CA VAL A 19 -21.51 20.16 -13.18
C VAL A 19 -20.00 20.08 -13.34
N ILE A 20 -19.37 21.10 -13.96
CA ILE A 20 -17.91 21.17 -14.10
C ILE A 20 -17.24 21.25 -12.71
N LEU A 21 -17.76 22.09 -11.80
CA LEU A 21 -17.27 22.19 -10.42
C LEU A 21 -17.35 20.84 -9.69
N LEU A 22 -18.48 20.13 -9.80
CA LEU A 22 -18.64 18.81 -9.18
C LEU A 22 -17.67 17.76 -9.77
N ALA A 23 -17.47 17.78 -11.08
CA ALA A 23 -16.52 16.88 -11.74
C ALA A 23 -15.07 17.13 -11.30
N VAL A 24 -14.68 18.41 -11.17
CA VAL A 24 -13.33 18.80 -10.72
C VAL A 24 -13.08 18.39 -9.27
N VAL A 25 -14.09 18.51 -8.39
CA VAL A 25 -13.98 18.06 -6.98
C VAL A 25 -13.79 16.54 -6.90
N MET A 26 -14.51 15.76 -7.71
CA MET A 26 -14.41 14.29 -7.72
C MET A 26 -13.07 13.79 -8.29
N MET A 27 -12.44 14.52 -9.22
CA MET A 27 -11.10 14.18 -9.73
C MET A 27 -9.97 14.57 -8.76
N GLY A 28 -10.22 15.50 -7.84
CA GLY A 28 -9.22 16.02 -6.89
C GLY A 28 -8.94 15.13 -5.68
N THR A 29 -9.69 14.04 -5.48
CA THR A 29 -9.53 13.16 -4.31
C THR A 29 -8.85 11.83 -4.63
N PHE A 30 -7.89 11.83 -5.57
CA PHE A 30 -6.96 10.70 -5.70
C PHE A 30 -5.93 10.80 -4.59
N SER A 31 -6.31 10.35 -3.40
CA SER A 31 -5.37 10.13 -2.31
C SER A 31 -4.31 9.15 -2.79
N ALA A 32 -3.05 9.58 -2.81
CA ALA A 32 -1.94 8.67 -2.98
C ALA A 32 -1.99 7.70 -1.79
N ASP A 33 -2.34 6.44 -2.07
CA ASP A 33 -2.20 5.36 -1.10
C ASP A 33 -0.69 5.24 -0.87
N GLU A 34 -0.22 5.73 0.29
CA GLU A 34 1.16 5.55 0.69
C GLU A 34 1.34 4.06 0.95
N ALA A 35 1.78 3.33 -0.09
CA ALA A 35 2.32 2.01 0.07
C ALA A 35 3.46 2.14 1.09
N LYS A 36 3.19 1.73 2.34
CA LYS A 36 4.19 1.75 3.42
C LYS A 36 5.33 0.83 3.02
N ALA A 37 6.36 1.38 2.37
CA ALA A 37 7.58 0.70 1.94
C ALA A 37 8.50 0.33 3.11
N GLY A 38 7.94 0.14 4.31
CA GLY A 38 8.65 -0.16 5.55
C GLY A 38 8.47 -1.59 6.04
N ARG A 39 7.67 -2.43 5.34
CA ARG A 39 7.36 -3.80 5.77
C ARG A 39 7.44 -4.77 4.60
N ILE A 40 8.15 -5.86 4.78
CA ILE A 40 8.32 -6.91 3.79
C ILE A 40 7.85 -8.25 4.36
N THR A 41 6.94 -8.91 3.65
CA THR A 41 6.55 -10.29 3.96
C THR A 41 7.39 -11.23 3.13
N MET A 42 8.09 -12.13 3.80
CA MET A 42 8.97 -13.12 3.19
C MET A 42 8.46 -14.51 3.50
N SER A 43 8.61 -15.42 2.54
CA SER A 43 8.16 -16.80 2.64
C SER A 43 9.27 -17.77 2.28
N ASN A 44 9.12 -19.02 2.71
CA ASN A 44 10.06 -20.09 2.43
C ASN A 44 11.47 -19.82 3.00
N PRO A 45 11.59 -19.71 4.34
CA PRO A 45 12.89 -19.51 4.98
C PRO A 45 13.82 -20.70 4.75
N GLN A 46 15.12 -20.42 4.71
CA GLN A 46 16.15 -21.43 4.84
C GLN A 46 16.22 -21.87 6.31
N GLU A 47 16.07 -23.17 6.55
CA GLU A 47 16.14 -23.77 7.88
C GLU A 47 17.53 -24.34 8.14
N GLU A 48 18.14 -23.97 9.26
CA GLU A 48 19.39 -24.55 9.74
C GLU A 48 19.22 -25.03 11.18
N THR A 49 19.96 -26.09 11.56
CA THR A 49 19.96 -26.58 12.94
C THR A 49 21.31 -26.30 13.56
N THR A 50 21.33 -25.49 14.62
CA THR A 50 22.54 -25.23 15.40
C THR A 50 22.89 -26.45 16.25
N ALA A 51 24.18 -26.63 16.55
CA ALA A 51 24.70 -27.71 17.40
C ALA A 51 24.00 -27.81 18.77
N ASP A 52 23.49 -26.68 19.29
CA ASP A 52 22.72 -26.59 20.54
C ASP A 52 21.26 -27.06 20.43
N GLY A 53 20.85 -27.63 19.28
CA GLY A 53 19.47 -28.10 19.05
C GLY A 53 18.45 -26.98 18.81
N LYS A 54 18.91 -25.77 18.51
CA LYS A 54 18.05 -24.64 18.10
C LYS A 54 17.88 -24.61 16.59
N HIS A 55 16.71 -24.22 16.12
CA HIS A 55 16.44 -24.02 14.71
C HIS A 55 16.65 -22.54 14.33
N VAL A 56 17.36 -22.30 13.24
CA VAL A 56 17.64 -20.97 12.70
C VAL A 56 16.87 -20.84 11.39
N CYS A 57 16.07 -19.78 11.30
CA CYS A 57 15.23 -19.46 10.15
C CYS A 57 15.78 -18.23 9.46
N ILE A 58 16.29 -18.40 8.23
CA ILE A 58 16.87 -17.31 7.45
C ILE A 58 15.90 -16.96 6.33
N TYR A 59 15.35 -15.75 6.37
CA TYR A 59 14.50 -15.19 5.34
C TYR A 59 15.34 -14.24 4.48
N SER A 60 15.67 -14.65 3.26
CA SER A 60 16.48 -13.85 2.34
C SER A 60 15.74 -13.48 1.05
N ASN A 61 16.02 -12.29 0.54
CA ASN A 61 15.64 -11.77 -0.77
C ASN A 61 16.88 -11.11 -1.39
N SER A 62 16.79 -10.57 -2.60
CA SER A 62 17.88 -9.87 -3.29
C SER A 62 18.39 -8.62 -2.55
N ILE A 63 17.65 -8.10 -1.57
CA ILE A 63 17.93 -6.82 -0.90
C ILE A 63 17.99 -6.94 0.63
N TYR A 64 17.30 -7.91 1.23
CA TYR A 64 17.17 -8.03 2.68
C TYR A 64 17.41 -9.48 3.13
N THR A 65 18.07 -9.64 4.28
CA THR A 65 18.27 -10.95 4.92
C THR A 65 17.96 -10.83 6.41
N PHE A 66 16.97 -11.58 6.87
CA PHE A 66 16.56 -11.62 8.28
C PHE A 66 16.76 -13.01 8.86
N THR A 67 17.52 -13.10 9.94
CA THR A 67 17.76 -14.37 10.65
C THR A 67 17.02 -14.38 11.98
N THR A 68 16.16 -15.37 12.18
CA THR A 68 15.45 -15.57 13.45
C THR A 68 15.83 -16.93 14.05
N VAL A 69 16.21 -16.96 15.32
CA VAL A 69 16.40 -18.21 16.06
C VAL A 69 15.09 -18.59 16.74
N THR A 70 14.61 -19.80 16.49
CA THR A 70 13.42 -20.35 17.14
C THR A 70 13.77 -21.59 17.95
N ARG A 71 13.01 -21.81 19.02
CA ARG A 71 13.01 -23.05 19.80
C ARG A 71 11.93 -24.04 19.32
N SER A 72 11.09 -23.60 18.39
CA SER A 72 10.07 -24.46 17.78
C SER A 72 10.72 -25.49 16.86
N GLN A 73 10.02 -26.61 16.67
CA GLN A 73 10.46 -27.71 15.80
C GLN A 73 10.63 -27.29 14.32
N ASN A 74 9.91 -26.24 13.88
CA ASN A 74 9.90 -25.78 12.48
C ASN A 74 9.86 -24.25 12.39
N CYS A 75 10.41 -23.71 11.31
CA CYS A 75 10.32 -22.30 10.97
C CYS A 75 8.93 -21.93 10.43
N PRO A 76 8.40 -20.74 10.77
CA PRO A 76 7.15 -20.28 10.18
C PRO A 76 7.31 -20.08 8.67
N TYR A 77 6.36 -20.59 7.88
CA TYR A 77 6.48 -20.53 6.41
C TYR A 77 6.59 -19.11 5.88
N SER A 78 5.85 -18.16 6.47
CA SER A 78 5.92 -16.74 6.13
C SER A 78 6.05 -15.88 7.38
N LYS A 79 6.78 -14.78 7.25
CA LYS A 79 6.97 -13.79 8.31
C LYS A 79 7.12 -12.40 7.70
N THR A 80 6.51 -11.41 8.35
CA THR A 80 6.65 -10.00 7.99
C THR A 80 7.72 -9.38 8.86
N PHE A 81 8.62 -8.66 8.22
CA PHE A 81 9.70 -7.90 8.85
C PHE A 81 9.52 -6.44 8.52
N ASP A 82 9.92 -5.57 9.43
CA ASP A 82 10.05 -4.15 9.14
C ASP A 82 11.42 -3.95 8.44
N THR A 83 11.44 -3.30 7.29
CA THR A 83 12.67 -3.13 6.48
C THR A 83 13.67 -2.19 7.14
N GLU A 84 13.21 -1.36 8.08
CA GLU A 84 14.05 -0.51 8.94
C GLU A 84 14.95 -1.35 9.88
N ASP A 85 14.56 -2.60 10.20
CA ASP A 85 15.36 -3.49 11.06
C ASP A 85 16.56 -4.13 10.33
N ALA A 86 16.70 -3.89 9.01
CA ALA A 86 17.78 -4.44 8.20
C ALA A 86 19.02 -3.53 8.07
N GLU A 87 19.01 -2.37 8.75
CA GLU A 87 20.08 -1.36 8.75
C GLU A 87 21.10 -1.54 9.89
#